data_AF-A0A2V9G1N6-F1
#
_entry.id   AF-A0A2V9G1N6-F1
#
_cell.length_a   1.000
_cell.length_b   1.000
_cell.length_c   1.000
_cell.angle_alpha   90.00
_cell.angle_beta   90.00
_cell.angle_gamma   90.00
#
_symmetry.space_group_name_H-M   'P 1'
#
loop_
_entity.id
_entity.type
_entity.pdbx_description
1 polymer ?
#
loop_
_entity_poly.entity_id
_entity_poly.type
_entity_poly.pdbx_seq_one_letter_code
_entity_poly.pdbx_strand_id
1 'polypeptide(L)'
;ITCPAGHYAGTTANNGTCRRYSYPELYNDVFWQNRSFHITVGAFGAGTLNQQHVVTLVPTLSQASSGQCVTSFPSGSYWDIGVRGDTGPTNHTGGQLAPRYSILTSINGYGGLNNSASNPAVVSQYCDGSRVPPEFKSGGYRVPPGISDATVPNPVFNLTPAATVDEGNNWINISWGPLAMTNPVTGAVLGNYAPAAGSPVVNYVPSSSPTYAPAPALDFFGNARKTNNAVDAGAIEFAATTGGGGGGGGGQGTLNIMSATNGTLASVLGVSTFTFTIPTPRAAVTSVITVQNTGTAPLQITAETLPLNTGGLYTVSANTCSSVAIGGTCSFSVTYATPATLPSLPDIGALAVVNDGTGTIGGFTPLALVAR
;
A
#
# COMPACT_ATOMS: atom_id res chain seq x y z
N ILE A 1 -40.37 -3.57 12.50
CA ILE A 1 -39.09 -2.82 12.48
C ILE A 1 -38.83 -2.48 11.02
N THR A 2 -38.70 -1.20 10.71
CA THR A 2 -38.44 -0.74 9.35
C THR A 2 -36.98 -0.33 9.26
N CYS A 3 -36.22 -0.97 8.38
CA CYS A 3 -34.83 -0.65 8.13
C CYS A 3 -34.70 0.57 7.22
N PRO A 4 -33.59 1.34 7.31
CA PRO A 4 -33.33 2.42 6.37
C PRO A 4 -33.36 1.92 4.92
N ALA A 5 -33.83 2.76 3.99
CA ALA A 5 -33.94 2.41 2.58
C ALA A 5 -32.58 1.94 2.02
N GLY A 6 -32.54 0.81 1.30
CA GLY A 6 -31.30 0.23 0.77
C GLY A 6 -30.46 -0.54 1.79
N HIS A 7 -30.76 -0.44 3.09
CA HIS A 7 -29.99 -1.05 4.18
C HIS A 7 -30.71 -2.25 4.82
N TYR A 8 -31.19 -3.17 3.98
CA TYR A 8 -31.83 -4.42 4.38
C TYR A 8 -31.73 -5.49 3.29
N ALA A 9 -31.84 -6.76 3.67
CA ALA A 9 -31.88 -7.88 2.72
C ALA A 9 -33.27 -8.01 2.04
N GLY A 10 -33.35 -8.42 0.78
CA GLY A 10 -34.62 -8.62 0.07
C GLY A 10 -35.27 -7.33 -0.43
N THR A 11 -36.59 -7.33 -0.67
CA THR A 11 -37.30 -6.25 -1.39
C THR A 11 -38.13 -5.31 -0.52
N THR A 12 -38.27 -5.59 0.79
CA THR A 12 -39.10 -4.79 1.70
C THR A 12 -38.36 -4.39 2.97
N ALA A 13 -38.44 -3.11 3.33
CA ALA A 13 -37.77 -2.55 4.50
C ALA A 13 -38.29 -3.08 5.87
N ASN A 14 -39.47 -3.70 5.91
CA ASN A 14 -40.14 -4.12 7.16
C ASN A 14 -39.70 -5.49 7.71
N ASN A 15 -38.55 -6.01 7.27
CA ASN A 15 -38.05 -7.33 7.69
C ASN A 15 -37.15 -7.33 8.93
N GLY A 16 -36.72 -6.14 9.40
CA GLY A 16 -35.88 -5.99 10.58
C GLY A 16 -34.45 -6.53 10.45
N THR A 17 -33.95 -6.80 9.24
CA THR A 17 -32.59 -7.34 9.03
C THR A 17 -31.50 -6.46 9.63
N CYS A 18 -31.65 -5.13 9.53
CA CYS A 18 -30.77 -4.12 10.12
C CYS A 18 -30.62 -4.22 11.65
N ARG A 19 -31.48 -4.98 12.36
CA ARG A 19 -31.32 -5.23 13.80
C ARG A 19 -30.26 -6.32 14.09
N ARG A 20 -30.02 -7.22 13.13
CA ARG A 20 -29.14 -8.38 13.32
C ARG A 20 -27.70 -8.06 12.93
N TYR A 21 -27.51 -7.28 11.87
CA TYR A 21 -26.22 -6.85 11.38
C TYR A 21 -26.36 -5.54 10.58
N SER A 22 -25.25 -4.80 10.50
CA SER A 22 -25.16 -3.62 9.64
C SER A 22 -25.24 -4.03 8.17
N TYR A 23 -26.04 -3.31 7.40
CA TYR A 23 -26.24 -3.57 5.97
C TYR A 23 -25.70 -2.39 5.15
N PRO A 24 -24.39 -2.32 4.90
CA PRO A 24 -23.81 -1.21 4.16
C PRO A 24 -24.26 -1.23 2.69
N GLU A 25 -24.19 -0.05 2.06
CA GLU A 25 -24.23 0.05 0.61
C GLU A 25 -22.88 -0.42 0.05
N LEU A 26 -22.90 -1.42 -0.83
CA LEU A 26 -21.70 -2.09 -1.37
C LEU A 26 -21.76 -2.04 -2.90
N TYR A 27 -21.51 -0.88 -3.47
CA TYR A 27 -21.72 -0.60 -4.88
C TYR A 27 -20.39 -0.34 -5.57
N ASN A 28 -20.19 -0.98 -6.72
CA ASN A 28 -19.07 -0.73 -7.62
C ASN A 28 -17.70 -1.00 -6.97
N ASP A 29 -17.62 -2.00 -6.08
CA ASP A 29 -16.43 -2.30 -5.31
C ASP A 29 -15.58 -3.41 -5.94
N VAL A 30 -14.31 -3.49 -5.55
CA VAL A 30 -13.44 -4.64 -5.83
C VAL A 30 -13.00 -5.25 -4.50
N PHE A 31 -13.63 -6.36 -4.10
CA PHE A 31 -13.30 -7.12 -2.88
C PHE A 31 -12.47 -8.38 -3.18
N TRP A 32 -11.97 -8.49 -4.41
CA TRP A 32 -11.41 -9.70 -4.99
C TRP A 32 -10.12 -10.18 -4.30
N GLN A 33 -10.03 -11.50 -4.12
CA GLN A 33 -8.97 -12.24 -3.43
C GLN A 33 -8.64 -11.74 -2.02
N ASN A 34 -9.64 -11.33 -1.25
CA ASN A 34 -9.44 -11.01 0.17
C ASN A 34 -9.17 -12.29 0.96
N ARG A 35 -7.94 -12.44 1.48
CA ARG A 35 -7.50 -13.67 2.13
C ARG A 35 -7.99 -13.73 3.57
N SER A 36 -8.73 -14.78 3.90
CA SER A 36 -9.10 -15.10 5.28
C SER A 36 -8.08 -16.06 5.89
N PHE A 37 -7.57 -15.69 7.05
CA PHE A 37 -6.65 -16.52 7.82
C PHE A 37 -7.31 -16.94 9.13
N HIS A 38 -7.02 -18.15 9.58
CA HIS A 38 -7.35 -18.59 10.92
C HIS A 38 -6.22 -19.44 11.49
N ILE A 39 -6.19 -19.57 12.82
CA ILE A 39 -5.24 -20.43 13.51
C ILE A 39 -5.91 -21.77 13.85
N THR A 40 -5.14 -22.85 13.74
CA THR A 40 -5.54 -24.20 14.15
C THR A 40 -4.43 -24.84 14.97
N VAL A 41 -4.74 -25.96 15.62
CA VAL A 41 -3.74 -26.81 16.26
C VAL A 41 -3.25 -27.81 15.21
N GLY A 42 -2.01 -27.65 14.76
CA GLY A 42 -1.35 -28.53 13.80
C GLY A 42 -0.77 -29.79 14.45
N ALA A 43 0.02 -30.56 13.70
CA ALA A 43 0.71 -31.74 14.22
C ALA A 43 1.79 -31.37 15.28
N PHE A 44 2.36 -32.39 15.94
CA PHE A 44 3.59 -32.23 16.73
C PHE A 44 4.70 -31.58 15.89
N GLY A 45 5.49 -30.70 16.50
CA GLY A 45 6.65 -30.11 15.84
C GLY A 45 7.76 -31.13 15.60
N ALA A 46 8.73 -30.79 14.74
CA ALA A 46 9.93 -31.60 14.57
C ALA A 46 11.01 -31.25 15.62
N GLY A 47 11.91 -32.19 15.92
CA GLY A 47 13.03 -31.96 16.84
C GLY A 47 12.56 -31.71 18.28
N THR A 48 13.09 -30.68 18.94
CA THR A 48 12.73 -30.28 20.32
C THR A 48 11.27 -29.83 20.47
N LEU A 49 10.57 -29.65 19.35
CA LEU A 49 9.18 -29.21 19.28
C LEU A 49 8.18 -30.39 19.24
N ASN A 50 8.67 -31.63 19.28
CA ASN A 50 7.85 -32.84 19.21
C ASN A 50 7.06 -33.13 20.50
N GLN A 51 7.25 -32.32 21.55
CA GLN A 51 6.58 -32.48 22.84
C GLN A 51 5.21 -31.79 22.90
N GLN A 52 4.88 -30.95 21.91
CA GLN A 52 3.59 -30.25 21.85
C GLN A 52 3.09 -30.09 20.41
N HIS A 53 1.78 -29.95 20.25
CA HIS A 53 1.18 -29.57 18.97
C HIS A 53 1.52 -28.12 18.62
N VAL A 54 1.74 -27.85 17.33
CA VAL A 54 2.15 -26.52 16.84
C VAL A 54 0.93 -25.73 16.40
N VAL A 55 0.76 -24.51 16.94
CA VAL A 55 -0.21 -23.54 16.41
C VAL A 55 0.14 -23.22 14.96
N THR A 56 -0.80 -23.45 14.06
CA THR A 56 -0.61 -23.37 12.61
C THR A 56 -1.56 -22.35 12.01
N LEU A 57 -1.04 -21.45 11.18
CA LEU A 57 -1.85 -20.54 10.37
C LEU A 57 -2.39 -21.30 9.14
N VAL A 58 -3.68 -21.17 8.89
CA VAL A 58 -4.35 -21.80 7.74
C VAL A 58 -5.02 -20.71 6.88
N PRO A 59 -4.76 -20.70 5.56
CA PRO A 59 -3.76 -21.52 4.87
C PRO A 59 -2.33 -21.05 5.20
N THR A 60 -1.37 -21.96 5.09
CA THR A 60 0.05 -21.66 5.30
C THR A 60 0.54 -20.66 4.25
N LEU A 61 1.23 -19.61 4.68
CA LEU A 61 1.93 -18.69 3.79
C LEU A 61 3.21 -19.34 3.26
N SER A 62 3.31 -19.54 1.94
CA SER A 62 4.44 -20.21 1.28
C SER A 62 5.03 -19.38 0.13
N GLN A 63 5.21 -18.09 0.36
CA GLN A 63 5.75 -17.16 -0.65
C GLN A 63 7.25 -17.36 -0.82
N ALA A 64 7.76 -17.33 -2.06
CA ALA A 64 9.17 -17.35 -2.40
C ALA A 64 9.78 -15.93 -2.52
N SER A 65 8.94 -14.91 -2.63
CA SER A 65 9.32 -13.49 -2.64
C SER A 65 8.29 -12.64 -1.89
N SER A 66 8.73 -11.49 -1.39
CA SER A 66 7.90 -10.48 -0.74
C SER A 66 6.75 -10.07 -1.67
N GLY A 67 5.52 -10.09 -1.16
CA GLY A 67 4.32 -9.71 -1.89
C GLY A 67 3.75 -10.74 -2.87
N GLN A 68 4.37 -11.91 -3.02
CA GLN A 68 3.92 -12.91 -3.99
C GLN A 68 2.50 -13.43 -3.69
N CYS A 69 1.59 -13.30 -4.65
CA CYS A 69 0.30 -13.97 -4.58
C CYS A 69 0.43 -15.45 -4.97
N VAL A 70 0.63 -16.32 -3.99
CA VAL A 70 0.68 -17.79 -4.24
C VAL A 70 -0.68 -18.30 -4.75
N THR A 71 -0.65 -19.07 -5.83
CA THR A 71 -1.84 -19.60 -6.53
C THR A 71 -2.45 -20.82 -5.86
N SER A 72 -1.74 -21.42 -4.90
CA SER A 72 -2.19 -22.57 -4.10
C SER A 72 -3.04 -22.18 -2.90
N PHE A 73 -3.59 -20.97 -2.85
CA PHE A 73 -4.59 -20.61 -1.85
C PHE A 73 -5.87 -21.41 -2.11
N PRO A 74 -6.33 -22.25 -1.17
CA PRO A 74 -7.58 -22.98 -1.34
C PRO A 74 -8.73 -22.01 -1.61
N SER A 75 -9.66 -22.36 -2.51
CA SER A 75 -10.79 -21.49 -2.87
C SER A 75 -11.68 -21.08 -1.68
N GLY A 76 -11.69 -21.88 -0.59
CA GLY A 76 -12.37 -21.56 0.67
C GLY A 76 -11.59 -20.62 1.62
N SER A 77 -10.37 -20.21 1.25
CA SER A 77 -9.54 -19.29 2.03
C SER A 77 -9.65 -17.84 1.56
N TYR A 78 -10.50 -17.57 0.57
CA TYR A 78 -10.89 -16.22 0.19
C TYR A 78 -12.25 -15.92 0.76
N TRP A 79 -12.32 -14.84 1.53
CA TRP A 79 -13.55 -14.36 2.13
C TRP A 79 -13.65 -12.87 1.89
N ASP A 80 -14.23 -12.51 0.76
CA ASP A 80 -14.33 -11.12 0.30
C ASP A 80 -15.18 -10.27 1.25
N ILE A 81 -16.39 -10.74 1.53
CA ILE A 81 -17.36 -10.11 2.42
C ILE A 81 -18.15 -11.17 3.18
N GLY A 82 -18.58 -10.88 4.41
CA GLY A 82 -19.37 -11.82 5.20
C GLY A 82 -19.98 -11.22 6.46
N VAL A 83 -20.91 -11.96 7.05
CA VAL A 83 -21.54 -11.63 8.32
C VAL A 83 -21.13 -12.68 9.37
N ARG A 84 -21.02 -12.25 10.64
CA ARG A 84 -20.78 -13.18 11.74
C ARG A 84 -21.82 -14.31 11.73
N GLY A 85 -21.38 -15.56 11.73
CA GLY A 85 -22.23 -16.76 11.68
C GLY A 85 -22.29 -17.43 10.32
N ASP A 86 -21.71 -16.81 9.28
CA ASP A 86 -21.40 -17.50 8.05
C ASP A 86 -20.29 -18.55 8.29
N THR A 87 -20.31 -19.66 7.53
CA THR A 87 -19.31 -20.74 7.68
C THR A 87 -18.44 -20.94 6.44
N GLY A 88 -18.60 -20.10 5.43
CA GLY A 88 -17.77 -20.09 4.24
C GLY A 88 -18.19 -19.00 3.25
N PRO A 89 -17.38 -18.74 2.22
CA PRO A 89 -17.64 -17.69 1.23
C PRO A 89 -18.90 -17.92 0.38
N THR A 90 -19.48 -19.12 0.41
CA THR A 90 -20.74 -19.46 -0.26
C THR A 90 -21.85 -19.84 0.72
N ASN A 91 -21.61 -19.75 2.04
CA ASN A 91 -22.59 -20.10 3.06
C ASN A 91 -22.90 -18.89 3.95
N HIS A 92 -24.00 -18.21 3.63
CA HIS A 92 -24.42 -16.95 4.26
C HIS A 92 -25.51 -17.12 5.33
N THR A 93 -25.44 -18.20 6.12
CA THR A 93 -26.41 -18.48 7.18
C THR A 93 -26.43 -17.44 8.31
N GLY A 94 -25.32 -16.71 8.52
CA GLY A 94 -25.24 -15.61 9.49
C GLY A 94 -25.92 -14.34 8.99
N GLY A 95 -25.92 -14.14 7.68
CA GLY A 95 -26.59 -13.05 6.99
C GLY A 95 -25.97 -12.81 5.63
N GLN A 96 -26.75 -12.30 4.68
CA GLN A 96 -26.29 -12.07 3.33
C GLN A 96 -26.28 -10.59 2.98
N LEU A 97 -25.10 -10.06 2.70
CA LEU A 97 -24.89 -8.72 2.14
C LEU A 97 -25.28 -8.70 0.65
N ALA A 98 -25.49 -7.51 0.07
CA ALA A 98 -25.85 -7.37 -1.35
C ALA A 98 -24.88 -6.43 -2.09
N PRO A 99 -23.66 -6.90 -2.40
CA PRO A 99 -22.80 -6.19 -3.34
C PRO A 99 -23.52 -6.06 -4.69
N ARG A 100 -23.39 -4.91 -5.36
CA ARG A 100 -23.97 -4.67 -6.69
C ARG A 100 -22.93 -4.05 -7.60
N TYR A 101 -22.84 -4.56 -8.83
CA TYR A 101 -21.83 -4.13 -9.79
C TYR A 101 -20.39 -4.21 -9.22
N SER A 102 -20.15 -5.17 -8.33
CA SER A 102 -18.86 -5.35 -7.68
C SER A 102 -18.10 -6.56 -8.21
N ILE A 103 -16.79 -6.58 -8.01
CA ILE A 103 -15.90 -7.68 -8.34
C ILE A 103 -15.57 -8.44 -7.06
N LEU A 104 -15.85 -9.75 -7.06
CA LEU A 104 -15.60 -10.65 -5.94
C LEU A 104 -14.77 -11.85 -6.43
N THR A 105 -14.10 -12.54 -5.53
CA THR A 105 -13.50 -13.86 -5.82
C THR A 105 -14.56 -14.87 -6.24
N SER A 106 -15.74 -14.81 -5.60
CA SER A 106 -16.89 -15.65 -5.90
C SER A 106 -18.18 -14.84 -5.86
N ILE A 107 -19.03 -15.03 -6.87
CA ILE A 107 -20.37 -14.43 -6.93
C ILE A 107 -21.48 -15.41 -6.50
N ASN A 108 -21.10 -16.63 -6.08
CA ASN A 108 -22.08 -17.60 -5.59
C ASN A 108 -22.77 -17.04 -4.34
N GLY A 109 -24.09 -17.17 -4.27
CA GLY A 109 -24.94 -16.50 -3.28
C GLY A 109 -25.44 -15.13 -3.73
N TYR A 110 -24.71 -14.36 -4.55
CA TYR A 110 -25.03 -12.96 -4.86
C TYR A 110 -25.71 -12.76 -6.24
N GLY A 111 -26.61 -13.67 -6.61
CA GLY A 111 -27.25 -13.69 -7.94
C GLY A 111 -28.11 -12.45 -8.25
N GLY A 112 -28.13 -12.04 -9.52
CA GLY A 112 -29.01 -10.97 -10.02
C GLY A 112 -28.56 -9.53 -9.69
N LEU A 113 -27.34 -9.36 -9.18
CA LEU A 113 -26.81 -8.06 -8.72
C LEU A 113 -25.71 -7.49 -9.63
N ASN A 114 -25.49 -8.09 -10.81
CA ASN A 114 -24.44 -7.74 -11.77
C ASN A 114 -23.02 -7.75 -11.18
N ASN A 115 -22.75 -8.67 -10.25
CA ASN A 115 -21.40 -8.90 -9.78
C ASN A 115 -20.60 -9.79 -10.75
N SER A 116 -19.29 -9.63 -10.79
CA SER A 116 -18.39 -10.45 -11.60
C SER A 116 -17.35 -11.15 -10.73
N ALA A 117 -17.01 -12.38 -11.12
CA ALA A 117 -15.91 -13.16 -10.54
C ALA A 117 -14.59 -13.04 -11.34
N SER A 118 -14.58 -12.18 -12.36
CA SER A 118 -13.42 -12.02 -13.24
C SER A 118 -12.25 -11.40 -12.49
N ASN A 119 -11.03 -11.83 -12.81
CA ASN A 119 -9.83 -11.19 -12.27
C ASN A 119 -9.83 -9.70 -12.66
N PRO A 120 -9.75 -8.77 -11.68
CA PRO A 120 -9.79 -7.33 -11.95
C PRO A 120 -8.56 -6.83 -12.73
N ALA A 121 -7.56 -7.68 -12.99
CA ALA A 121 -6.40 -7.40 -13.82
C ALA A 121 -5.76 -6.05 -13.46
N VAL A 122 -5.40 -5.89 -12.19
CA VAL A 122 -4.67 -4.70 -11.70
C VAL A 122 -3.22 -4.75 -12.17
N VAL A 123 -2.54 -3.59 -12.21
CA VAL A 123 -1.16 -3.46 -12.69
C VAL A 123 -0.19 -4.34 -11.90
N SER A 124 -0.29 -4.37 -10.57
CA SER A 124 0.48 -5.27 -9.71
C SER A 124 -0.30 -5.60 -8.45
N GLN A 125 -0.64 -6.86 -8.26
CA GLN A 125 -1.29 -7.33 -7.03
C GLN A 125 -0.23 -7.57 -5.95
N TYR A 126 -0.55 -7.17 -4.72
CA TYR A 126 0.24 -7.44 -3.53
C TYR A 126 -0.51 -8.42 -2.62
N CYS A 127 0.16 -9.47 -2.16
CA CYS A 127 -0.40 -10.35 -1.16
C CYS A 127 0.41 -10.34 0.13
N ASP A 128 -0.31 -10.13 1.24
CA ASP A 128 0.26 -10.16 2.59
C ASP A 128 1.03 -11.44 2.84
N GLY A 129 2.12 -11.28 3.60
CA GLY A 129 3.19 -12.26 3.66
C GLY A 129 3.93 -12.35 4.98
N SER A 130 5.08 -13.01 4.94
CA SER A 130 5.98 -13.12 6.08
C SER A 130 6.57 -11.76 6.48
N ARG A 131 6.75 -11.53 7.79
CA ARG A 131 7.45 -10.34 8.31
C ARG A 131 8.92 -10.32 7.91
N VAL A 132 9.54 -11.49 7.90
CA VAL A 132 10.90 -11.64 7.38
C VAL A 132 10.79 -11.91 5.89
N PRO A 133 11.36 -11.05 5.03
CA PRO A 133 11.36 -11.24 3.59
C PRO A 133 11.86 -12.65 3.23
N PRO A 134 11.12 -13.42 2.42
CA PRO A 134 11.59 -14.71 1.91
C PRO A 134 13.00 -14.65 1.32
N GLU A 135 13.36 -13.50 0.74
CA GLU A 135 14.64 -13.21 0.12
C GLU A 135 15.82 -13.26 1.10
N PHE A 136 15.59 -13.06 2.40
CA PHE A 136 16.66 -13.10 3.42
C PHE A 136 17.07 -14.51 3.80
N LYS A 137 16.33 -15.55 3.38
CA LYS A 137 16.66 -16.98 3.60
C LYS A 137 17.04 -17.29 5.06
N SER A 138 16.53 -16.52 6.01
CA SER A 138 16.93 -16.51 7.42
C SER A 138 15.68 -16.43 8.29
N GLY A 139 15.43 -17.45 9.12
CA GLY A 139 14.24 -17.54 9.97
C GLY A 139 12.97 -17.88 9.18
N GLY A 140 12.58 -19.16 9.20
CA GLY A 140 11.44 -19.66 8.44
C GLY A 140 10.10 -19.01 8.81
N TYR A 141 9.09 -19.27 7.98
CA TYR A 141 7.66 -18.89 8.05
C TYR A 141 6.92 -19.34 9.32
N ARG A 142 7.64 -19.80 10.34
CA ARG A 142 7.12 -20.45 11.53
C ARG A 142 7.62 -19.65 12.73
N VAL A 143 6.67 -19.19 13.54
CA VAL A 143 6.96 -18.81 14.92
C VAL A 143 7.62 -20.04 15.56
N PRO A 144 8.85 -19.95 16.10
CA PRO A 144 9.41 -21.04 16.89
C PRO A 144 8.41 -21.38 18.00
N PRO A 145 7.91 -22.62 18.11
CA PRO A 145 7.02 -22.97 19.20
C PRO A 145 7.78 -22.86 20.52
N GLY A 146 7.22 -22.12 21.47
CA GLY A 146 7.62 -22.11 22.86
C GLY A 146 9.13 -21.94 23.11
N ILE A 147 9.67 -20.75 22.89
CA ILE A 147 10.74 -20.33 23.79
C ILE A 147 10.03 -19.74 25.00
N SER A 148 10.06 -20.45 26.13
CA SER A 148 9.82 -19.79 27.40
C SER A 148 10.84 -18.66 27.51
N ASP A 149 10.39 -17.48 27.92
CA ASP A 149 11.26 -16.42 28.43
C ASP A 149 11.86 -16.84 29.80
N ALA A 150 12.46 -18.02 29.83
CA ALA A 150 13.11 -18.64 30.97
C ALA A 150 14.36 -19.37 30.49
N THR A 151 15.23 -18.66 29.76
CA THR A 151 16.66 -18.85 30.01
C THR A 151 17.05 -17.91 31.13
N VAL A 152 16.93 -18.43 32.36
CA VAL A 152 17.49 -17.80 33.56
C VAL A 152 19.03 -17.83 33.41
N PRO A 153 19.76 -16.75 33.75
CA PRO A 153 19.32 -15.55 34.47
C PRO A 153 19.07 -14.33 33.58
N ASN A 154 17.85 -13.79 33.68
CA ASN A 154 17.40 -12.54 33.09
C ASN A 154 17.96 -11.32 33.84
N PRO A 155 18.54 -10.30 33.16
CA PRO A 155 18.68 -8.97 33.74
C PRO A 155 17.80 -7.91 33.04
N VAL A 156 17.07 -7.19 33.91
CA VAL A 156 16.60 -5.80 33.85
C VAL A 156 15.64 -5.40 32.72
N PHE A 157 14.35 -5.30 33.10
CA PHE A 157 13.28 -4.46 32.56
C PHE A 157 13.50 -3.84 31.17
N ASN A 158 12.77 -4.34 30.17
CA ASN A 158 12.53 -3.63 28.90
C ASN A 158 11.02 -3.50 28.64
N LEU A 159 10.56 -2.29 28.30
CA LEU A 159 9.15 -1.96 28.03
C LEU A 159 8.78 -2.27 26.56
N THR A 160 8.89 -3.54 26.16
CA THR A 160 8.28 -4.01 24.90
C THR A 160 6.99 -4.77 25.21
N PRO A 161 5.86 -4.45 24.54
CA PRO A 161 4.56 -5.03 24.87
C PRO A 161 4.59 -6.55 24.76
N ALA A 162 4.18 -7.23 25.83
CA ALA A 162 4.10 -8.69 25.90
C ALA A 162 2.85 -9.20 25.17
N ALA A 163 2.98 -10.35 24.51
CA ALA A 163 1.87 -11.08 23.90
C ALA A 163 0.79 -11.36 24.96
N THR A 164 -0.48 -11.16 24.59
CA THR A 164 -1.62 -11.47 25.45
C THR A 164 -1.75 -12.98 25.64
N VAL A 165 -1.87 -13.39 26.91
CA VAL A 165 -2.05 -14.78 27.36
C VAL A 165 -3.47 -15.25 27.01
N ASP A 166 -3.63 -16.45 26.46
CA ASP A 166 -4.94 -17.13 26.42
C ASP A 166 -5.19 -17.91 27.73
N GLU A 167 -6.46 -18.26 27.99
CA GLU A 167 -6.92 -18.84 29.27
C GLU A 167 -6.28 -20.20 29.61
N GLY A 168 -5.44 -20.76 28.73
CA GLY A 168 -4.71 -22.03 28.89
C GLY A 168 -3.20 -21.89 29.07
N ASN A 169 -2.66 -20.68 29.23
CA ASN A 169 -1.21 -20.44 29.36
C ASN A 169 -0.40 -20.82 28.10
N ASN A 170 -1.04 -20.76 26.92
CA ASN A 170 -0.35 -20.87 25.64
C ASN A 170 0.13 -19.50 25.16
N TRP A 171 1.38 -19.46 24.72
CA TRP A 171 1.96 -18.27 24.10
C TRP A 171 1.56 -18.22 22.63
N ILE A 172 0.58 -17.39 22.31
CA ILE A 172 0.20 -17.12 20.93
C ILE A 172 0.88 -15.81 20.48
N ASN A 173 2.01 -15.93 19.79
CA ASN A 173 2.65 -14.78 19.13
C ASN A 173 2.17 -14.73 17.67
N ILE A 174 1.16 -13.90 17.39
CA ILE A 174 0.74 -13.63 16.01
C ILE A 174 1.46 -12.38 15.55
N SER A 175 2.28 -12.53 14.51
CA SER A 175 2.93 -11.41 13.82
C SER A 175 2.77 -11.63 12.32
N TRP A 176 1.96 -10.81 11.65
CA TRP A 176 1.85 -10.81 10.18
C TRP A 176 2.82 -9.81 9.56
N GLY A 177 3.25 -10.09 8.33
CA GLY A 177 4.29 -9.34 7.63
C GLY A 177 3.84 -8.01 7.05
N PRO A 178 4.77 -7.30 6.40
CA PRO A 178 4.74 -5.85 6.37
C PRO A 178 3.53 -5.32 5.62
N LEU A 179 2.83 -4.35 6.22
CA LEU A 179 1.99 -3.39 5.49
C LEU A 179 2.88 -2.41 4.70
N ALA A 180 3.92 -2.91 4.02
CA ALA A 180 4.85 -2.08 3.28
C ALA A 180 4.40 -2.01 1.83
N MET A 181 4.34 -0.78 1.31
CA MET A 181 4.12 -0.54 -0.11
C MET A 181 5.35 -0.86 -0.97
N THR A 182 6.49 -1.16 -0.35
CA THR A 182 7.77 -1.42 -1.02
C THR A 182 8.48 -2.66 -0.49
N ASN A 183 9.24 -3.32 -1.38
CA ASN A 183 10.05 -4.48 -1.06
C ASN A 183 11.19 -4.02 -0.14
N PRO A 184 11.33 -4.58 1.07
CA PRO A 184 12.33 -4.13 2.03
C PRO A 184 13.78 -4.47 1.64
N VAL A 185 13.99 -5.32 0.63
CA VAL A 185 15.31 -5.69 0.09
C VAL A 185 15.67 -4.85 -1.11
N THR A 186 14.73 -4.67 -2.05
CA THR A 186 15.00 -4.02 -3.35
C THR A 186 14.49 -2.59 -3.45
N GLY A 187 13.61 -2.16 -2.54
CA GLY A 187 12.92 -0.87 -2.60
C GLY A 187 11.79 -0.78 -3.63
N ALA A 188 11.55 -1.83 -4.44
CA ALA A 188 10.54 -1.83 -5.49
C ALA A 188 9.12 -1.73 -4.91
N VAL A 189 8.22 -0.98 -5.56
CA VAL A 189 6.80 -0.94 -5.18
C VAL A 189 6.16 -2.32 -5.33
N LEU A 190 5.46 -2.78 -4.29
CA LEU A 190 4.89 -4.13 -4.24
C LEU A 190 3.49 -4.21 -4.83
N GLY A 191 2.68 -3.18 -4.66
CA GLY A 191 1.28 -3.15 -5.10
C GLY A 191 0.96 -1.90 -5.92
N ASN A 192 0.29 -2.10 -7.05
CA ASN A 192 -0.36 -1.07 -7.83
C ASN A 192 -1.74 -1.59 -8.26
N TYR A 193 -2.76 -1.13 -7.54
CA TYR A 193 -4.15 -1.56 -7.72
C TYR A 193 -4.91 -0.77 -8.80
N ALA A 194 -4.23 0.06 -9.58
CA ALA A 194 -4.84 0.65 -10.76
C ALA A 194 -5.24 -0.46 -11.76
N PRO A 195 -6.40 -0.37 -12.43
CA PRO A 195 -6.76 -1.30 -13.49
C PRO A 195 -5.70 -1.27 -14.61
N ALA A 196 -5.29 -2.45 -15.09
CA ALA A 196 -4.48 -2.55 -16.29
C ALA A 196 -5.38 -2.41 -17.55
N ALA A 197 -4.75 -2.13 -18.69
CA ALA A 197 -5.48 -2.06 -19.95
C ALA A 197 -6.17 -3.39 -20.29
N GLY A 198 -7.43 -3.32 -20.71
CA GLY A 198 -8.26 -4.49 -20.96
C GLY A 198 -8.80 -5.15 -19.69
N SER A 199 -8.60 -4.55 -18.52
CA SER A 199 -9.22 -5.02 -17.28
C SER A 199 -10.75 -5.06 -17.41
N PRO A 200 -11.41 -6.11 -16.89
CA PRO A 200 -12.86 -6.22 -16.92
C PRO A 200 -13.55 -5.23 -15.97
N VAL A 201 -12.81 -4.50 -15.14
CA VAL A 201 -13.40 -3.47 -14.26
C VAL A 201 -13.61 -2.15 -15.00
N VAL A 202 -12.98 -1.98 -16.16
CA VAL A 202 -13.05 -0.74 -16.95
C VAL A 202 -14.44 -0.57 -17.56
N ASN A 203 -15.06 0.58 -17.34
CA ASN A 203 -16.43 0.92 -17.74
C ASN A 203 -17.48 -0.09 -17.25
N TYR A 204 -17.22 -0.77 -16.15
CA TYR A 204 -18.06 -1.87 -15.67
C TYR A 204 -19.46 -1.40 -15.23
N VAL A 205 -19.56 -0.16 -14.77
CA VAL A 205 -20.81 0.40 -14.23
C VAL A 205 -21.37 1.43 -15.21
N PRO A 206 -22.41 1.08 -15.99
CA PRO A 206 -22.99 2.02 -16.97
C PRO A 206 -23.78 3.13 -16.27
N SER A 207 -23.89 4.29 -16.90
CA SER A 207 -24.70 5.44 -16.42
C SER A 207 -26.18 5.14 -16.20
N SER A 208 -26.72 4.11 -16.85
CA SER A 208 -28.09 3.63 -16.62
C SER A 208 -28.23 2.78 -15.35
N SER A 209 -27.13 2.40 -14.70
CA SER A 209 -27.15 1.62 -13.46
C SER A 209 -27.63 2.47 -12.29
N PRO A 210 -28.45 1.93 -11.37
CA PRO A 210 -28.77 2.60 -10.11
C PRO A 210 -27.54 2.85 -9.23
N THR A 211 -26.45 2.10 -9.45
CA THR A 211 -25.20 2.25 -8.68
C THR A 211 -24.27 3.31 -9.26
N TYR A 212 -24.56 3.89 -10.43
CA TYR A 212 -23.72 4.92 -11.05
C TYR A 212 -23.78 6.27 -10.33
N ALA A 213 -24.99 6.71 -9.96
CA ALA A 213 -25.17 8.00 -9.30
C ALA A 213 -24.44 8.06 -7.93
N PRO A 214 -24.51 7.02 -7.07
CA PRO A 214 -23.76 6.96 -5.81
C PRO A 214 -22.24 6.94 -5.96
N ALA A 215 -21.67 6.56 -7.11
CA ALA A 215 -20.23 6.58 -7.30
C ALA A 215 -19.66 8.01 -7.08
N PRO A 216 -18.56 8.17 -6.33
CA PRO A 216 -17.94 9.48 -6.10
C PRO A 216 -17.58 10.20 -7.42
N ALA A 217 -17.50 11.53 -7.38
CA ALA A 217 -17.12 12.31 -8.56
C ALA A 217 -15.63 12.11 -8.95
N LEU A 218 -14.78 11.90 -7.94
CA LEU A 218 -13.34 11.68 -8.08
C LEU A 218 -12.96 10.27 -7.60
N ASP A 219 -11.95 9.70 -8.22
CA ASP A 219 -11.32 8.45 -7.79
C ASP A 219 -10.28 8.68 -6.68
N PHE A 220 -9.61 7.62 -6.23
CA PHE A 220 -8.59 7.66 -5.19
C PHE A 220 -7.38 8.57 -5.53
N PHE A 221 -7.09 8.79 -6.81
CA PHE A 221 -6.01 9.66 -7.30
C PHE A 221 -6.50 11.07 -7.69
N GLY A 222 -7.77 11.38 -7.47
CA GLY A 222 -8.38 12.65 -7.84
C GLY A 222 -8.78 12.76 -9.32
N ASN A 223 -8.79 11.65 -10.07
CA ASN A 223 -9.27 11.65 -11.46
C ASN A 223 -10.80 11.68 -11.49
N ALA A 224 -11.39 12.33 -12.49
CA ALA A 224 -12.84 12.35 -12.67
C ALA A 224 -13.36 10.99 -13.17
N ARG A 225 -14.36 10.41 -12.48
CA ARG A 225 -14.93 9.09 -12.82
C ARG A 225 -15.96 9.10 -13.93
N LYS A 226 -16.77 10.14 -13.99
CA LYS A 226 -18.01 10.19 -14.79
C LYS A 226 -17.82 10.81 -16.18
N THR A 227 -16.66 10.58 -16.80
CA THR A 227 -16.26 11.29 -18.02
C THR A 227 -16.77 10.66 -19.32
N ASN A 228 -17.22 9.40 -19.27
CA ASN A 228 -17.57 8.61 -20.46
C ASN A 228 -18.89 7.83 -20.32
N ASN A 229 -19.83 8.31 -19.50
CA ASN A 229 -21.11 7.66 -19.22
C ASN A 229 -21.00 6.24 -18.60
N ALA A 230 -19.85 5.91 -18.02
CA ALA A 230 -19.63 4.76 -17.15
C ALA A 230 -18.69 5.17 -16.01
N VAL A 231 -18.53 4.28 -15.02
CA VAL A 231 -17.42 4.32 -14.05
C VAL A 231 -16.82 2.93 -13.96
N ASP A 232 -15.55 2.87 -13.60
CA ASP A 232 -14.87 1.60 -13.35
C ASP A 232 -15.33 0.98 -12.01
N ALA A 233 -15.28 -0.34 -11.88
CA ALA A 233 -15.45 -0.95 -10.56
C ALA A 233 -14.17 -0.79 -9.73
N GLY A 234 -14.31 -0.36 -8.48
CA GLY A 234 -13.22 -0.11 -7.54
C GLY A 234 -13.00 1.37 -7.26
N ALA A 235 -11.88 1.66 -6.61
CA ALA A 235 -11.54 3.00 -6.14
C ALA A 235 -10.76 3.85 -7.15
N ILE A 236 -10.27 3.26 -8.24
CA ILE A 236 -9.37 3.90 -9.21
C ILE A 236 -9.99 3.77 -10.60
N GLU A 237 -10.01 4.86 -11.35
CA GLU A 237 -10.42 4.87 -12.75
C GLU A 237 -9.24 4.60 -13.67
N PHE A 238 -9.51 3.85 -14.73
CA PHE A 238 -8.60 3.66 -15.83
C PHE A 238 -8.57 4.91 -16.69
N ALA A 239 -7.57 5.75 -16.44
CA ALA A 239 -7.25 6.85 -17.34
C ALA A 239 -6.53 6.30 -18.59
N ALA A 240 -7.31 5.97 -19.63
CA ALA A 240 -6.72 5.82 -20.97
C ALA A 240 -6.10 7.16 -21.37
N THR A 241 -4.80 7.19 -21.66
CA THR A 241 -4.23 8.33 -22.38
C THR A 241 -5.04 8.49 -23.67
N THR A 242 -5.56 9.69 -23.88
CA THR A 242 -6.38 10.04 -25.03
C THR A 242 -5.57 9.86 -26.32
N GLY A 243 -5.68 8.69 -26.95
CA GLY A 243 -5.09 8.40 -28.25
C GLY A 243 -4.64 6.95 -28.39
N GLY A 244 -5.49 6.15 -29.04
CA GLY A 244 -5.16 4.91 -29.75
C GLY A 244 -4.07 4.00 -29.18
N GLY A 245 -4.48 2.90 -28.54
CA GLY A 245 -3.69 1.67 -28.47
C GLY A 245 -2.35 1.78 -27.74
N GLY A 246 -2.38 1.69 -26.42
CA GLY A 246 -1.19 1.52 -25.61
C GLY A 246 -1.54 1.50 -24.14
N GLY A 247 -1.58 0.31 -23.55
CA GLY A 247 -1.92 0.14 -22.15
C GLY A 247 -0.85 0.69 -21.22
N GLY A 248 -1.28 1.52 -20.29
CA GLY A 248 -0.58 1.85 -19.06
C GLY A 248 -1.65 2.47 -18.16
N GLY A 249 -1.87 1.89 -16.97
CA GLY A 249 -2.68 2.56 -15.95
C GLY A 249 -2.22 4.01 -15.87
N GLY A 250 -3.18 4.95 -15.80
CA GLY A 250 -2.96 6.39 -15.94
C GLY A 250 -1.55 6.74 -15.49
N GLY A 251 -0.69 7.08 -16.46
CA GLY A 251 0.74 7.01 -16.23
C GLY A 251 1.09 7.76 -14.94
N GLN A 252 2.08 7.27 -14.22
CA GLN A 252 2.50 7.91 -12.99
C GLN A 252 3.74 8.75 -13.29
N GLY A 253 3.80 10.00 -12.84
CA GLY A 253 5.07 10.70 -12.76
C GLY A 253 5.89 10.10 -11.61
N THR A 254 7.10 9.62 -11.88
CA THR A 254 8.01 9.10 -10.84
C THR A 254 9.23 9.98 -10.81
N LEU A 255 9.49 10.61 -9.67
CA LEU A 255 10.66 11.48 -9.53
C LEU A 255 11.88 10.68 -9.11
N ASN A 256 12.97 10.85 -9.85
CA ASN A 256 14.28 10.30 -9.52
C ASN A 256 15.33 11.41 -9.47
N ILE A 257 16.23 11.37 -8.48
CA ILE A 257 17.32 12.33 -8.36
C ILE A 257 18.51 11.80 -9.15
N MET A 258 18.95 12.53 -10.18
CA MET A 258 20.00 12.07 -11.08
C MET A 258 21.39 12.57 -10.71
N SER A 259 21.49 13.86 -10.40
CA SER A 259 22.77 14.51 -10.17
C SER A 259 22.61 15.74 -9.28
N ALA A 260 23.71 16.15 -8.67
CA ALA A 260 23.82 17.37 -7.93
C ALA A 260 25.19 18.00 -8.18
N THR A 261 25.27 19.32 -8.29
CA THR A 261 26.55 20.02 -8.36
C THR A 261 27.10 20.30 -6.96
N ASN A 262 28.41 20.52 -6.82
CA ASN A 262 29.02 20.91 -5.54
C ASN A 262 28.71 19.97 -4.35
N GLY A 263 28.69 18.66 -4.61
CA GLY A 263 28.47 17.64 -3.59
C GLY A 263 28.41 16.24 -4.16
N THR A 264 28.06 15.28 -3.31
CA THR A 264 27.94 13.86 -3.66
C THR A 264 26.57 13.32 -3.29
N LEU A 265 25.98 12.55 -4.21
CA LEU A 265 24.75 11.79 -3.96
C LEU A 265 25.11 10.36 -3.54
N ALA A 266 24.41 9.85 -2.53
CA ALA A 266 24.53 8.48 -2.04
C ALA A 266 23.17 7.95 -1.59
N SER A 267 23.07 6.63 -1.38
CA SER A 267 21.94 6.02 -0.69
C SER A 267 22.42 5.51 0.67
N VAL A 268 21.79 5.97 1.75
CA VAL A 268 22.07 5.54 3.11
C VAL A 268 20.78 4.95 3.68
N LEU A 269 20.80 3.64 3.99
CA LEU A 269 19.62 2.92 4.49
C LEU A 269 18.37 3.06 3.57
N GLY A 270 18.59 3.13 2.26
CA GLY A 270 17.52 3.27 1.27
C GLY A 270 17.00 4.70 1.09
N VAL A 271 17.57 5.69 1.78
CA VAL A 271 17.24 7.11 1.62
C VAL A 271 18.30 7.78 0.76
N SER A 272 17.86 8.58 -0.23
CA SER A 272 18.77 9.41 -1.01
C SER A 272 19.35 10.52 -0.14
N THR A 273 20.67 10.63 -0.10
CA THR A 273 21.41 11.60 0.70
C THR A 273 22.32 12.42 -0.20
N PHE A 274 22.25 13.74 -0.08
CA PHE A 274 23.16 14.68 -0.72
C PHE A 274 24.09 15.31 0.31
N THR A 275 25.40 15.18 0.09
CA THR A 275 26.44 15.81 0.92
C THR A 275 27.07 16.97 0.19
N PHE A 276 27.00 18.19 0.74
CA PHE A 276 27.64 19.37 0.17
C PHE A 276 29.17 19.28 0.23
N THR A 277 29.84 19.70 -0.84
CA THR A 277 31.28 19.96 -0.86
C THR A 277 31.52 21.42 -0.52
N ILE A 278 32.09 21.68 0.65
CA ILE A 278 32.36 23.04 1.13
C ILE A 278 33.76 23.48 0.68
N PRO A 279 33.90 24.65 0.01
CA PRO A 279 35.20 25.15 -0.42
C PRO A 279 36.04 25.65 0.76
N THR A 280 37.34 25.81 0.51
CA THR A 280 38.27 26.49 1.41
C THR A 280 38.79 27.75 0.72
N PRO A 281 38.62 28.96 1.29
CA PRO A 281 37.95 29.27 2.56
C PRO A 281 36.43 29.00 2.52
N ARG A 282 35.85 28.74 3.71
CA ARG A 282 34.43 28.39 3.85
C ARG A 282 33.56 29.53 3.35
N ALA A 283 32.66 29.23 2.42
CA ALA A 283 31.72 30.17 1.81
C ALA A 283 30.42 29.44 1.49
N ALA A 284 29.32 30.17 1.40
CA ALA A 284 28.03 29.62 1.03
C ALA A 284 28.10 28.86 -0.31
N VAL A 285 27.48 27.68 -0.36
CA VAL A 285 27.53 26.80 -1.53
C VAL A 285 26.12 26.61 -2.05
N THR A 286 25.95 26.81 -3.36
CA THR A 286 24.72 26.47 -4.07
C THR A 286 24.94 25.22 -4.90
N SER A 287 24.09 24.22 -4.69
CA SER A 287 24.02 23.02 -5.49
C SER A 287 22.79 23.07 -6.38
N VAL A 288 22.98 22.72 -7.65
CA VAL A 288 21.89 22.48 -8.61
C VAL A 288 21.61 21.00 -8.61
N ILE A 289 20.41 20.62 -8.19
CA ILE A 289 19.96 19.23 -8.16
C ILE A 289 19.12 18.99 -9.41
N THR A 290 19.51 18.00 -10.21
CA THR A 290 18.78 17.58 -11.40
C THR A 290 17.98 16.35 -11.08
N VAL A 291 16.70 16.41 -11.40
CA VAL A 291 15.77 15.32 -11.24
C VAL A 291 15.20 14.91 -12.59
N GLN A 292 14.80 13.65 -12.71
CA GLN A 292 14.20 13.09 -13.91
C GLN A 292 12.86 12.49 -13.56
N ASN A 293 11.89 12.66 -14.47
CA ASN A 293 10.68 11.89 -14.45
C ASN A 293 10.94 10.51 -15.09
N THR A 294 11.17 9.49 -14.27
CA THR A 294 11.33 8.10 -14.69
C THR A 294 10.01 7.33 -14.78
N GLY A 295 8.90 8.03 -14.57
CA GLY A 295 7.57 7.48 -14.61
C GLY A 295 7.01 7.32 -16.03
N THR A 296 5.72 7.02 -16.10
CA THR A 296 4.96 6.77 -17.33
C THR A 296 3.93 7.86 -17.66
N ALA A 297 3.84 8.94 -16.87
CA ALA A 297 3.14 10.18 -17.22
C ALA A 297 3.94 11.43 -16.83
N PRO A 298 3.54 12.62 -17.31
CA PRO A 298 4.09 13.87 -16.82
C PRO A 298 4.00 13.99 -15.30
N LEU A 299 5.08 14.48 -14.70
CA LEU A 299 5.17 14.78 -13.28
C LEU A 299 4.85 16.27 -13.08
N GLN A 300 3.99 16.60 -12.11
CA GLN A 300 3.74 17.98 -11.72
C GLN A 300 4.42 18.23 -10.37
N ILE A 301 5.43 19.10 -10.37
CA ILE A 301 6.09 19.55 -9.16
C ILE A 301 5.47 20.89 -8.79
N THR A 302 4.85 20.96 -7.63
CA THR A 302 4.15 22.17 -7.17
C THR A 302 4.85 22.88 -6.04
N ALA A 303 5.74 22.19 -5.32
CA ALA A 303 6.62 22.81 -4.35
C ALA A 303 7.87 21.98 -4.11
N GLU A 304 8.99 22.65 -3.83
CA GLU A 304 10.13 22.08 -3.12
C GLU A 304 10.14 22.68 -1.71
N THR A 305 10.08 21.80 -0.72
CA THR A 305 9.97 22.20 0.68
C THR A 305 11.17 21.68 1.46
N LEU A 306 11.52 22.39 2.54
CA LEU A 306 12.52 21.94 3.51
C LEU A 306 11.82 21.50 4.80
N PRO A 307 11.18 20.31 4.82
CA PRO A 307 10.45 19.84 6.00
C PRO A 307 11.34 19.68 7.24
N LEU A 308 12.65 19.54 7.07
CA LEU A 308 13.64 19.59 8.15
C LEU A 308 14.80 20.51 7.74
N ASN A 309 15.14 21.47 8.59
CA ASN A 309 16.24 22.41 8.35
C ASN A 309 16.87 22.80 9.70
N THR A 310 17.58 21.87 10.33
CA THR A 310 18.19 22.15 11.63
C THR A 310 19.25 23.24 11.46
N GLY A 311 19.18 24.28 12.30
CA GLY A 311 20.05 25.45 12.20
C GLY A 311 19.65 26.49 11.12
N GLY A 312 18.65 26.20 10.28
CA GLY A 312 18.13 27.17 9.30
C GLY A 312 19.12 27.53 8.17
N LEU A 313 20.11 26.68 7.91
CA LEU A 313 21.21 26.96 7.00
C LEU A 313 20.93 26.57 5.55
N TYR A 314 19.88 25.80 5.28
CA TYR A 314 19.45 25.41 3.94
C TYR A 314 18.35 26.35 3.42
N THR A 315 18.43 26.71 2.13
CA THR A 315 17.40 27.49 1.44
C THR A 315 17.21 26.96 0.02
N VAL A 316 15.96 26.91 -0.47
CA VAL A 316 15.68 26.67 -1.89
C VAL A 316 15.84 28.00 -2.61
N SER A 317 16.87 28.14 -3.44
CA SER A 317 17.29 29.43 -4.02
C SER A 317 16.81 29.65 -5.46
N ALA A 318 16.36 28.60 -6.14
CA ALA A 318 15.68 28.70 -7.43
C ALA A 318 14.84 27.44 -7.71
N ASN A 319 13.67 27.61 -8.32
CA ASN A 319 12.82 26.53 -8.80
C ASN A 319 12.57 26.70 -10.32
N THR A 320 12.86 25.67 -11.11
CA THR A 320 12.45 25.58 -12.53
C THR A 320 11.55 24.38 -12.84
N CYS A 321 11.26 23.56 -11.83
CA CYS A 321 10.45 22.36 -11.91
C CYS A 321 8.97 22.68 -11.73
N SER A 322 8.20 22.59 -12.81
CA SER A 322 6.73 22.72 -12.78
C SER A 322 6.09 21.49 -13.41
N SER A 323 6.18 21.36 -14.74
CA SER A 323 5.78 20.14 -15.45
C SER A 323 7.00 19.46 -16.07
N VAL A 324 7.22 18.19 -15.71
CA VAL A 324 8.31 17.38 -16.25
C VAL A 324 7.71 16.27 -17.10
N ALA A 325 7.90 16.36 -18.42
CA ALA A 325 7.46 15.32 -19.36
C ALA A 325 8.10 13.96 -19.03
N ILE A 326 7.52 12.88 -19.54
CA ILE A 326 8.08 11.51 -19.39
C ILE A 326 9.52 11.49 -19.90
N GLY A 327 10.46 10.98 -19.09
CA GLY A 327 11.90 10.97 -19.39
C GLY A 327 12.56 12.35 -19.33
N GLY A 328 11.78 13.41 -19.19
CA GLY A 328 12.25 14.79 -19.07
C GLY A 328 12.96 15.02 -17.74
N THR A 329 13.78 16.06 -17.72
CA THR A 329 14.51 16.50 -16.52
C THR A 329 14.11 17.92 -16.16
N CYS A 330 14.26 18.24 -14.88
CA CYS A 330 14.21 19.61 -14.39
C CYS A 330 15.24 19.78 -13.28
N SER A 331 15.51 21.02 -12.89
CA SER A 331 16.46 21.30 -11.83
C SER A 331 15.94 22.36 -10.86
N PHE A 332 16.36 22.23 -9.60
CA PHE A 332 16.17 23.26 -8.59
C PHE A 332 17.50 23.47 -7.85
N SER A 333 17.63 24.62 -7.21
CA SER A 333 18.85 24.99 -6.50
C SER A 333 18.62 25.00 -5.00
N VAL A 334 19.55 24.39 -4.26
CA VAL A 334 19.60 24.45 -2.80
C VAL A 334 20.90 25.11 -2.39
N THR A 335 20.80 26.14 -1.56
CA THR A 335 21.94 26.86 -1.01
C THR A 335 22.12 26.50 0.47
N TYR A 336 23.35 26.15 0.84
CA TYR A 336 23.80 26.01 2.22
C TYR A 336 24.65 27.22 2.62
N ALA A 337 24.18 28.00 3.60
CA ALA A 337 24.76 29.29 3.99
C ALA A 337 26.19 29.19 4.54
N THR A 338 26.63 27.99 4.94
CA THR A 338 27.99 27.66 5.43
C THR A 338 28.48 28.57 6.57
N PRO A 339 28.40 28.12 7.83
CA PRO A 339 28.97 28.85 8.96
C PRO A 339 30.47 29.10 8.81
N ALA A 340 30.91 30.29 9.24
CA ALA A 340 32.31 30.70 9.19
C ALA A 340 33.22 29.78 10.02
N THR A 341 32.72 29.22 11.12
CA THR A 341 33.39 28.21 11.93
C THR A 341 32.86 26.82 11.61
N LEU A 342 33.76 25.84 11.46
CA LEU A 342 33.39 24.44 11.25
C LEU A 342 32.50 23.92 12.39
N PRO A 343 31.28 23.44 12.11
CA PRO A 343 30.42 22.84 13.13
C PRO A 343 31.03 21.56 13.74
N SER A 344 30.77 21.33 15.02
CA SER A 344 31.22 20.12 15.73
C SER A 344 30.51 18.85 15.24
N LEU A 345 29.28 19.00 14.75
CA LEU A 345 28.45 17.96 14.15
C LEU A 345 28.01 18.38 12.73
N PRO A 346 27.74 17.44 11.81
CA PRO A 346 27.16 17.79 10.51
C PRO A 346 25.80 18.47 10.66
N ASP A 347 25.54 19.46 9.81
CA ASP A 347 24.21 20.06 9.70
C ASP A 347 23.32 19.17 8.85
N ILE A 348 22.09 18.93 9.31
CA ILE A 348 21.16 17.97 8.68
C ILE A 348 19.90 18.69 8.22
N GLY A 349 19.52 18.47 6.96
CA GLY A 349 18.26 18.90 6.41
C GLY A 349 17.52 17.75 5.74
N ALA A 350 16.25 17.98 5.43
CA ALA A 350 15.50 17.19 4.49
C ALA A 350 14.86 18.15 3.49
N LEU A 351 15.11 17.88 2.22
CA LEU A 351 14.38 18.49 1.12
C LEU A 351 13.32 17.49 0.66
N ALA A 352 12.11 17.96 0.41
CA ALA A 352 11.07 17.17 -0.22
C ALA A 352 10.57 17.89 -1.47
N VAL A 353 10.57 17.19 -2.59
CA VAL A 353 9.86 17.63 -3.79
C VAL A 353 8.43 17.11 -3.70
N VAL A 354 7.48 18.04 -3.62
CA VAL A 354 6.05 17.76 -3.51
C VAL A 354 5.48 17.59 -4.91
N ASN A 355 4.79 16.48 -5.13
CA ASN A 355 3.99 16.25 -6.32
C ASN A 355 2.55 15.97 -5.89
N ASP A 356 1.70 16.97 -6.06
CA ASP A 356 0.25 16.93 -5.80
C ASP A 356 -0.57 16.99 -7.11
N GLY A 357 0.06 16.75 -8.26
CA GLY A 357 -0.65 16.62 -9.54
C GLY A 357 -1.51 15.36 -9.59
N THR A 358 -2.69 15.47 -10.20
CA THR A 358 -3.60 14.33 -10.48
C THR A 358 -2.82 13.21 -11.20
N GLY A 359 -2.82 11.99 -10.62
CA GLY A 359 -2.13 10.82 -11.20
C GLY A 359 -0.83 10.36 -10.51
N THR A 360 -0.50 10.84 -9.31
CA THR A 360 0.73 10.44 -8.59
C THR A 360 0.42 9.72 -7.26
N ILE A 361 1.16 8.64 -6.93
CA ILE A 361 1.12 7.99 -5.61
C ILE A 361 2.33 8.44 -4.79
N GLY A 362 2.11 8.98 -3.58
CA GLY A 362 3.17 9.23 -2.59
C GLY A 362 3.87 10.59 -2.74
N GLY A 363 3.13 11.67 -2.48
CA GLY A 363 3.48 13.07 -2.79
C GLY A 363 4.72 13.71 -2.16
N PHE A 364 5.76 12.96 -1.80
CA PHE A 364 7.07 13.50 -1.43
C PHE A 364 8.20 12.54 -1.83
N THR A 365 9.18 13.01 -2.61
CA THR A 365 10.48 12.33 -2.75
C THR A 365 11.49 12.99 -1.81
N PRO A 366 11.82 12.37 -0.66
CA PRO A 366 12.73 12.98 0.30
C PRO A 366 14.19 12.84 -0.16
N LEU A 367 14.95 13.92 0.03
CA LEU A 367 16.39 13.99 -0.09
C LEU A 367 16.98 14.49 1.23
N ALA A 368 17.75 13.65 1.91
CA ALA A 368 18.49 14.08 3.09
C ALA A 368 19.64 15.01 2.66
N LEU A 369 19.76 16.16 3.32
CA LEU A 369 20.83 17.13 3.10
C LEU A 369 21.84 17.01 4.24
N VAL A 370 23.12 16.93 3.90
CA VAL A 370 24.21 16.88 4.88
C VAL A 370 25.27 17.88 4.46
N ALA A 371 25.73 18.69 5.41
CA ALA A 371 26.85 19.60 5.19
C ALA A 371 27.75 19.62 6.42
N ARG A 372 29.06 19.73 6.19
CA ARG A 372 30.04 19.93 7.26
C ARG A 372 31.21 20.75 6.76
#